data_AF-A0A962T6X6-F1
#
_entry.id   AF-A0A962T6X6-F1
#
_cell.length_a   1.000
_cell.length_b   1.000
_cell.length_c   1.000
_cell.angle_alpha   90.00
_cell.angle_beta   90.00
_cell.angle_gamma   90.00
#
_symmetry.space_group_name_H-M   'P 1'
#
loop_
_entity.id
_entity.type
_entity.pdbx_description
1 polymer ?
#
loop_
_entity_poly.entity_id
_entity_poly.type
_entity_poly.pdbx_seq_one_letter_code
_entity_poly.pdbx_strand_id
1 'polypeptide(L)'
;MYRPVSSLSCLVLFASSLFTLQVAAADPEIEALKQQLLDLQQRVEKLEAGLATTDAAVEAVKPPEVVPGGWRKQANWRVLDKGMETHRVEEILGAADSTRRVGKFEYWEYGNGLLRFYLGRLKSWEIPDGIDPD
;
A
#
# COMPACT_ATOMS: atom_id res chain seq x y z
N MET A 1 0.61 -83.34 24.82
CA MET A 1 0.16 -81.93 24.89
C MET A 1 1.07 -81.07 24.00
N TYR A 2 0.47 -80.33 23.06
CA TYR A 2 0.92 -79.11 22.34
C TYR A 2 2.41 -78.94 21.97
N ARG A 3 2.86 -79.04 20.70
CA ARG A 3 2.66 -78.25 19.44
C ARG A 3 3.87 -77.32 19.14
N PRO A 4 4.27 -77.17 17.86
CA PRO A 4 5.51 -76.54 17.42
C PRO A 4 5.37 -75.01 17.27
N VAL A 5 6.44 -74.25 17.51
CA VAL A 5 6.49 -72.82 17.19
C VAL A 5 7.04 -72.66 15.78
N SER A 6 6.14 -72.75 14.80
CA SER A 6 6.36 -72.24 13.45
C SER A 6 5.84 -70.81 13.37
N SER A 7 6.51 -70.00 12.54
CA SER A 7 5.93 -68.86 11.82
C SER A 7 5.87 -67.51 12.56
N LEU A 8 7.00 -66.81 12.62
CA LEU A 8 7.02 -65.35 12.84
C LEU A 8 8.06 -64.60 11.97
N SER A 9 8.54 -65.18 10.87
CA SER A 9 9.54 -64.54 10.00
C SER A 9 9.01 -63.91 8.71
N CYS A 10 7.70 -63.92 8.44
CA CYS A 10 7.17 -63.48 7.13
C CYS A 10 6.41 -62.13 7.13
N LEU A 11 6.35 -61.40 8.26
CA LEU A 11 5.53 -60.18 8.35
C LEU A 11 6.32 -58.87 8.43
N VAL A 12 7.65 -58.90 8.34
CA VAL A 12 8.48 -57.67 8.39
C VAL A 12 8.88 -57.17 7.00
N LEU A 13 8.77 -58.00 5.96
CA LEU A 13 9.22 -57.63 4.60
C LEU A 13 8.21 -56.81 3.76
N PHE A 14 6.96 -56.66 4.21
CA PHE A 14 5.95 -55.88 3.46
C PHE A 14 5.85 -54.41 3.87
N ALA A 15 6.32 -54.03 5.06
CA ALA A 15 6.20 -52.65 5.53
C ALA A 15 7.21 -51.70 4.88
N SER A 16 8.35 -52.21 4.41
CA SER A 16 9.41 -51.38 3.80
C SER A 16 9.03 -50.86 2.41
N SER A 17 8.19 -51.57 1.66
CA SER A 17 7.81 -51.18 0.30
C SER A 17 6.71 -50.11 0.24
N LEU A 18 5.96 -49.91 1.33
CA LEU A 18 4.91 -48.89 1.38
C LEU A 18 5.43 -47.51 1.80
N PHE A 19 6.57 -47.46 2.50
CA PHE A 19 7.16 -46.18 2.94
C PHE A 19 7.84 -45.43 1.79
N THR A 20 8.37 -46.13 0.78
CA THR A 20 9.03 -45.50 -0.37
C THR A 20 8.05 -44.89 -1.39
N LEU A 21 6.77 -45.30 -1.39
CA LEU A 21 5.77 -44.80 -2.35
C LEU A 21 5.16 -43.45 -1.94
N GLN A 22 5.13 -43.15 -0.64
CA GLN A 22 4.54 -41.92 -0.11
C GLN A 22 5.44 -40.69 -0.30
N VAL A 23 6.76 -40.87 -0.45
CA VAL A 23 7.72 -39.78 -0.70
C VAL A 23 7.57 -39.24 -2.13
N ALA A 24 7.30 -40.11 -3.12
CA ALA A 24 7.23 -39.71 -4.53
C ALA A 24 6.00 -38.85 -4.89
N ALA A 25 4.93 -38.90 -4.09
CA ALA A 25 3.71 -38.11 -4.33
C ALA A 25 3.74 -36.71 -3.68
N ALA A 26 4.66 -36.48 -2.73
CA ALA A 26 4.83 -35.18 -2.07
C ALA A 26 5.72 -34.21 -2.87
N ASP A 27 6.61 -34.74 -3.71
CA ASP A 27 7.54 -33.95 -4.51
C ASP A 27 6.91 -32.93 -5.48
N PRO A 28 5.85 -33.24 -6.26
CA PRO A 28 5.31 -32.27 -7.21
C PRO A 28 4.60 -31.10 -6.53
N GLU A 29 3.95 -31.33 -5.38
CA GLU A 29 3.30 -30.28 -4.61
C GLU A 29 4.33 -29.39 -3.91
N ILE A 30 5.41 -29.99 -3.40
CA ILE A 30 6.54 -29.26 -2.83
C ILE A 30 7.21 -28.38 -3.89
N GLU A 31 7.41 -28.86 -5.11
CA GLU A 31 7.97 -28.07 -6.20
C GLU A 31 7.05 -26.93 -6.64
N ALA A 32 5.73 -27.18 -6.72
CA ALA A 32 4.76 -26.12 -7.02
C ALA A 32 4.77 -25.01 -5.95
N LEU A 33 4.85 -25.38 -4.67
CA LEU A 33 4.93 -24.43 -3.56
C LEU A 33 6.24 -23.63 -3.57
N LYS A 34 7.37 -24.26 -3.91
CA LYS A 34 8.66 -23.56 -4.08
C LYS A 34 8.59 -22.52 -5.19
N GLN A 35 7.96 -22.87 -6.32
CA GLN A 35 7.76 -21.93 -7.43
C GLN A 35 6.87 -20.75 -7.02
N GLN A 36 5.79 -21.00 -6.27
CA GLN A 36 4.92 -19.94 -5.76
C GLN A 36 5.64 -19.01 -4.78
N LEU A 37 6.48 -19.56 -3.90
CA LEU A 37 7.30 -18.77 -2.98
C LEU A 37 8.28 -17.86 -3.72
N LEU A 38 8.91 -18.36 -4.78
CA LEU A 38 9.81 -17.57 -5.61
C LEU A 38 9.07 -16.43 -6.34
N ASP A 39 7.90 -16.70 -6.93
CA ASP A 39 7.07 -15.66 -7.57
C ASP A 39 6.66 -14.58 -6.55
N LEU A 40 6.19 -15.00 -5.38
CA LEU A 40 5.77 -14.09 -4.33
C LEU A 40 6.95 -13.25 -3.80
N GLN A 41 8.12 -13.86 -3.58
CA GLN A 41 9.32 -13.12 -3.19
C GLN A 41 9.71 -12.08 -4.23
N GLN A 42 9.73 -12.44 -5.52
CA GLN A 42 10.05 -11.48 -6.59
C GLN A 42 9.04 -10.34 -6.67
N ARG A 43 7.76 -10.63 -6.47
CA ARG A 43 6.72 -9.60 -6.45
C ARG A 43 6.84 -8.69 -5.24
N VAL A 44 7.13 -9.25 -4.07
CA VAL A 44 7.38 -8.47 -2.86
C VAL A 44 8.61 -7.59 -3.04
N GLU A 45 9.74 -8.13 -3.52
CA GLU A 45 10.96 -7.38 -3.77
C GLU A 45 10.74 -6.25 -4.78
N LYS A 46 9.98 -6.50 -5.86
CA LYS A 46 9.62 -5.47 -6.84
C LYS A 46 8.73 -4.37 -6.23
N LEU A 47 7.78 -4.76 -5.38
CA LEU A 47 6.92 -3.80 -4.68
C LEU A 47 7.73 -2.99 -3.66
N GLU A 48 8.61 -3.63 -2.89
CA GLU A 48 9.49 -3.00 -1.92
C GLU A 48 10.51 -2.06 -2.58
N ALA A 49 11.09 -2.44 -3.72
CA ALA A 49 11.95 -1.56 -4.51
C ALA A 49 11.17 -0.36 -5.09
N GLY A 50 9.92 -0.59 -5.52
CA GLY A 50 9.01 0.47 -5.94
C GLY A 50 8.65 1.42 -4.79
N LEU A 51 8.46 0.90 -3.58
CA LEU A 51 8.17 1.69 -2.39
C LEU A 51 9.40 2.45 -1.89
N ALA A 52 10.58 1.84 -1.88
CA ALA A 52 11.83 2.50 -1.51
C ALA A 52 12.20 3.64 -2.48
N THR A 53 11.85 3.50 -3.76
CA THR A 53 12.03 4.59 -4.75
C THR A 53 11.00 5.71 -4.56
N THR A 54 9.76 5.40 -4.16
CA THR A 54 8.80 6.45 -3.78
C THR A 54 9.15 7.11 -2.44
N ASP A 55 9.59 6.36 -1.43
CA ASP A 55 9.95 6.90 -0.12
C ASP A 55 11.25 7.72 -0.20
N ALA A 56 12.23 7.32 -1.01
CA ALA A 56 13.41 8.14 -1.29
C ALA A 56 13.06 9.41 -2.09
N ALA A 57 12.04 9.36 -2.94
CA ALA A 57 11.52 10.56 -3.62
C ALA A 57 10.72 11.46 -2.66
N VAL A 58 10.05 10.89 -1.65
CA VAL A 58 9.28 11.63 -0.63
C VAL A 58 10.21 12.26 0.42
N GLU A 59 11.28 11.58 0.83
CA GLU A 59 12.29 12.08 1.79
C GLU A 59 13.22 13.16 1.18
N ALA A 60 13.38 13.20 -0.15
CA ALA A 60 14.19 14.22 -0.83
C ALA A 60 13.46 15.57 -1.03
N VAL A 61 12.16 15.64 -0.77
CA VAL A 61 11.39 16.89 -0.89
C VAL A 61 11.35 17.55 0.47
N LYS A 62 12.29 18.47 0.70
CA LYS A 62 12.20 19.47 1.78
C LYS A 62 10.76 19.96 1.85
N PRO A 63 10.08 19.93 3.03
CA PRO A 63 8.73 20.43 3.15
C PRO A 63 8.71 21.84 2.54
N PRO A 64 7.89 22.07 1.51
CA PRO A 64 7.85 23.38 0.88
C PRO A 64 7.53 24.41 1.93
N GLU A 65 8.28 25.51 1.88
CA GLU A 65 8.23 26.56 2.88
C GLU A 65 6.85 27.22 2.82
N VAL A 66 6.00 26.93 3.81
CA VAL A 66 4.68 27.53 3.92
C VAL A 66 4.88 29.00 4.27
N VAL A 67 4.48 29.88 3.37
CA VAL A 67 4.63 31.32 3.52
C VAL A 67 3.53 31.84 4.45
N PRO A 68 3.84 32.66 5.46
CA PRO A 68 2.83 33.34 6.27
C PRO A 68 1.86 34.14 5.38
N GLY A 69 0.56 33.91 5.57
CA GLY A 69 -0.50 34.51 4.74
C GLY A 69 -1.50 33.50 4.18
N GLY A 70 -1.26 32.19 4.38
CA GLY A 70 -2.20 31.13 4.04
C GLY A 70 -2.59 31.16 2.56
N TRP A 71 -3.88 31.02 2.27
CA TRP A 71 -4.39 30.98 0.91
C TRP A 71 -4.20 32.27 0.11
N ARG A 72 -3.86 33.41 0.74
CA ARG A 72 -3.61 34.66 -0.01
C ARG A 72 -2.25 34.71 -0.70
N LYS A 73 -1.37 33.72 -0.44
CA LYS A 73 -0.02 33.63 -1.04
C LYS A 73 0.03 32.60 -2.15
N GLN A 74 0.45 33.01 -3.34
CA GLN A 74 0.53 32.11 -4.49
C GLN A 74 1.48 30.92 -4.25
N ALA A 75 2.62 31.14 -3.58
CA ALA A 75 3.51 30.05 -3.16
C ALA A 75 2.78 28.88 -2.49
N ASN A 76 1.83 29.16 -1.58
CA ASN A 76 1.14 28.12 -0.81
C ASN A 76 0.22 27.24 -1.69
N TRP A 77 -0.29 27.77 -2.80
CA TRP A 77 -1.09 26.98 -3.76
C TRP A 77 -0.25 26.02 -4.58
N ARG A 78 1.02 26.38 -4.88
CA ARG A 78 1.94 25.55 -5.67
C ARG A 78 2.40 24.30 -4.92
N VAL A 79 2.22 24.30 -3.60
CA VAL A 79 2.56 23.21 -2.69
C VAL A 79 1.50 22.11 -2.69
N LEU A 80 0.27 22.43 -3.08
CA LEU A 80 -0.83 21.48 -3.07
C LEU A 80 -0.58 20.35 -4.07
N ASP A 81 -0.92 19.13 -3.64
CA ASP A 81 -0.81 17.95 -4.49
C ASP A 81 -2.08 17.08 -4.39
N LYS A 82 -2.34 16.33 -5.46
CA LYS A 82 -3.44 15.38 -5.50
C LYS A 82 -3.24 14.31 -4.44
N GLY A 83 -4.30 13.99 -3.70
CA GLY A 83 -4.25 13.01 -2.61
C GLY A 83 -3.86 13.61 -1.25
N MET A 84 -3.50 14.89 -1.20
CA MET A 84 -3.22 15.57 0.06
C MET A 84 -4.44 15.53 0.98
N GLU A 85 -4.20 15.31 2.27
CA GLU A 85 -5.25 15.24 3.30
C GLU A 85 -5.78 16.62 3.63
N THR A 86 -7.06 16.69 4.00
CA THR A 86 -7.72 17.95 4.39
C THR A 86 -6.95 18.72 5.46
N HIS A 87 -6.46 18.02 6.50
CA HIS A 87 -5.71 18.64 7.59
C HIS A 87 -4.42 19.30 7.08
N ARG A 88 -3.71 18.64 6.15
CA ARG A 88 -2.46 19.15 5.59
C ARG A 88 -2.71 20.36 4.70
N VAL A 89 -3.80 20.34 3.93
CA VAL A 89 -4.23 21.51 3.15
C VAL A 89 -4.55 22.69 4.06
N GLU A 90 -5.25 22.46 5.17
CA GLU A 90 -5.59 23.49 6.15
C GLU A 90 -4.33 24.07 6.84
N GLU A 91 -3.29 23.26 7.09
CA GLU A 91 -2.00 23.77 7.58
C GLU A 91 -1.31 24.73 6.58
N ILE A 92 -1.47 24.48 5.28
CA ILE A 92 -0.81 25.25 4.22
C ILE A 92 -1.60 26.52 3.89
N LEU A 93 -2.91 26.40 3.69
CA LEU A 93 -3.79 27.47 3.23
C LEU A 93 -4.50 28.20 4.37
N GLY A 94 -4.54 27.62 5.56
CA GLY A 94 -5.40 28.06 6.65
C GLY A 94 -6.85 27.64 6.46
N ALA A 95 -7.70 28.17 7.36
CA ALA A 95 -9.13 27.94 7.33
C ALA A 95 -9.77 28.46 6.04
N ALA A 96 -10.66 27.65 5.46
CA ALA A 96 -11.47 28.04 4.31
C ALA A 96 -12.53 29.07 4.69
N ASP A 97 -12.95 29.90 3.73
CA ASP A 97 -14.01 30.87 3.94
C ASP A 97 -15.37 30.17 4.06
N SER A 98 -15.55 29.08 3.32
CA SER A 98 -16.76 28.25 3.35
C SER A 98 -16.43 26.81 3.03
N THR A 99 -17.15 25.88 3.68
CA THR A 99 -17.02 24.44 3.46
C THR A 99 -18.39 23.82 3.26
N ARG A 100 -18.57 23.02 2.21
CA ARG A 100 -19.81 22.28 1.94
C ARG A 100 -19.52 20.82 1.62
N ARG A 101 -20.31 19.90 2.17
CA ARG A 101 -20.19 18.46 1.94
C ARG A 101 -21.40 17.92 1.18
N VAL A 102 -21.15 17.18 0.10
CA VAL A 102 -22.18 16.55 -0.73
C VAL A 102 -21.78 15.09 -0.98
N GLY A 103 -22.42 14.17 -0.25
CA GLY A 103 -22.08 12.75 -0.31
C GLY A 103 -20.63 12.48 0.11
N LYS A 104 -19.84 11.87 -0.78
CA LYS A 104 -18.40 11.58 -0.57
C LYS A 104 -17.49 12.75 -0.95
N PHE A 105 -18.05 13.86 -1.44
CA PHE A 105 -17.31 15.03 -1.85
C PHE A 105 -17.41 16.15 -0.80
N GLU A 106 -16.33 16.90 -0.69
CA GLU A 106 -16.26 18.09 0.14
C GLU A 106 -15.64 19.23 -0.69
N TYR A 107 -16.21 20.41 -0.59
CA TYR A 107 -15.83 21.57 -1.37
C TYR A 107 -15.46 22.70 -0.41
N TRP A 108 -14.26 23.23 -0.54
CA TRP A 108 -13.77 24.33 0.28
C TRP A 108 -13.55 25.54 -0.62
N GLU A 109 -14.08 26.68 -0.21
CA GLU A 109 -14.02 27.94 -0.95
C GLU A 109 -13.03 28.89 -0.26
N TYR A 110 -12.18 29.51 -1.07
CA TYR A 110 -11.17 30.50 -0.64
C TYR A 110 -11.28 31.69 -1.59
N GLY A 111 -12.02 32.73 -1.22
CA GLY A 111 -12.44 33.79 -2.15
C GLY A 111 -13.24 33.22 -3.33
N ASN A 112 -12.74 33.42 -4.55
CA ASN A 112 -13.30 32.80 -5.76
C ASN A 112 -12.59 31.49 -6.18
N GLY A 113 -11.65 31.02 -5.36
CA GLY A 113 -10.98 29.73 -5.52
C GLY A 113 -11.76 28.59 -4.88
N LEU A 114 -11.59 27.39 -5.40
CA LEU A 114 -12.36 26.22 -5.01
C LEU A 114 -11.48 24.97 -4.92
N LEU A 115 -11.45 24.33 -3.77
CA LEU A 115 -10.88 23.00 -3.58
C LEU A 115 -11.99 21.95 -3.59
N ARG A 116 -11.69 20.80 -4.18
CA ARG A 116 -12.56 19.63 -4.19
C ARG A 116 -11.85 18.44 -3.60
N PHE A 117 -12.45 17.86 -2.58
CA PHE A 117 -12.00 16.65 -1.93
C PHE A 117 -12.94 15.50 -2.26
N TYR A 118 -12.39 14.29 -2.34
CA TYR A 118 -13.16 13.05 -2.41
C TYR A 118 -12.63 12.10 -1.35
N LEU A 119 -13.50 11.67 -0.43
CA LEU A 119 -13.12 10.84 0.71
C LEU A 119 -11.95 11.43 1.51
N GLY A 120 -11.96 12.74 1.74
CA GLY A 120 -10.93 13.46 2.53
C GLY A 120 -9.60 13.69 1.81
N ARG A 121 -9.51 13.38 0.51
CA ARG A 121 -8.31 13.53 -0.32
C ARG A 121 -8.50 14.60 -1.38
N LEU A 122 -7.55 15.52 -1.51
CA LEU A 122 -7.59 16.59 -2.50
C LEU A 122 -7.63 16.00 -3.91
N LYS A 123 -8.63 16.38 -4.72
CA LYS A 123 -8.81 15.91 -6.10
C LYS A 123 -8.48 16.98 -7.12
N SER A 124 -8.92 18.20 -6.88
CA SER A 124 -8.68 19.35 -7.76
C SER A 124 -8.79 20.65 -6.97
N TRP A 125 -8.16 21.70 -7.49
CA TRP A 125 -8.26 23.04 -6.95
C TRP A 125 -8.25 24.08 -8.06
N GLU A 126 -8.91 25.21 -7.80
CA GLU A 126 -8.92 26.42 -8.61
C GLU A 126 -8.33 27.54 -7.75
N ILE A 127 -7.28 28.19 -8.27
CA ILE A 127 -6.58 29.25 -7.56
C ILE A 127 -7.42 30.54 -7.65
N PRO A 128 -7.67 31.23 -6.52
CA PRO A 128 -8.40 32.49 -6.52
C PRO A 128 -7.64 33.59 -7.26
N ASP A 129 -8.40 34.54 -7.81
CA ASP A 129 -7.85 35.74 -8.43
C ASP A 129 -7.42 36.75 -7.36
N GLY A 130 -6.49 37.64 -7.72
CA GLY A 130 -6.09 38.76 -6.85
C GLY A 130 -5.27 38.34 -5.62
N ILE A 131 -4.69 37.14 -5.61
CA ILE A 131 -3.70 36.73 -4.61
C ILE A 131 -2.35 37.38 -4.85
N ASP A 132 -1.56 37.53 -3.79
CA ASP A 132 -0.23 38.13 -3.87
C ASP A 132 0.68 37.24 -4.74
N PRO A 133 1.23 37.75 -5.86
CA PRO A 133 2.25 37.05 -6.61
C PRO A 133 3.55 37.00 -5.79
N ASP A 134 4.31 35.93 -5.95
CA ASP A 134 5.62 35.77 -5.32
C ASP A 134 6.66 36.78 -5.83
#